data_AF-A0A4R6GBJ8-F1
#
_entry.id   AF-A0A4R6GBJ8-F1
#
_cell.length_a   1.000
_cell.length_b   1.000
_cell.length_c   1.000
_cell.angle_alpha   90.00
_cell.angle_beta   90.00
_cell.angle_gamma   90.00
#
_symmetry.space_group_name_H-M   'P 1'
#
loop_
_entity.id
_entity.type
_entity.pdbx_description
1 polymer ?
#
loop_
_entity_poly.entity_id
_entity_poly.type
_entity_poly.pdbx_seq_one_letter_code
_entity_poly.pdbx_strand_id
1 'polypeptide(L)'
;MAKTSKRERKAIAALEDAAAAAKFAKQVSKTLPGKHAEKLRAAADEAKGAADVSKKALRKHPKKVTRRADRAADAALVATESALEREQKKAARRAEKAAARQDAERRAAGKAARKKEGTTPSLKEDLSTTDPSPAAPATTGSEGPALDEMTDLAAPGELVEAVVEIEPADAPGPGPADAPGPGRGDSPDPEVADSPAPDRAGDSAFGPAADEAGQDEPSLALDTLTVAALRERAKSQGRAGYSRLTKAQLIDLLS
;
A
#
# COMPACT_ATOMS: atom_id res chain seq x y z
N MET A 1 -2.62 -39.61 -8.29
CA MET A 1 -1.97 -38.29 -8.18
C MET A 1 -1.41 -38.12 -6.76
N ALA A 2 -0.09 -38.10 -6.58
CA ALA A 2 0.50 -37.81 -5.28
C ALA A 2 0.16 -36.35 -4.89
N LYS A 3 -0.43 -36.15 -3.71
CA LYS A 3 -0.78 -34.82 -3.21
C LYS A 3 0.51 -34.04 -2.95
N THR A 4 0.59 -32.79 -3.43
CA THR A 4 1.69 -31.88 -3.08
C THR A 4 1.79 -31.75 -1.57
N SER A 5 3.01 -31.79 -1.03
CA SER A 5 3.20 -31.67 0.41
C SER A 5 2.76 -30.29 0.92
N LYS A 6 2.44 -30.16 2.22
CA LYS A 6 2.09 -28.86 2.82
C LYS A 6 3.19 -27.81 2.63
N ARG A 7 4.47 -28.25 2.64
CA ARG A 7 5.63 -27.38 2.43
C ARG A 7 5.75 -26.92 0.99
N GLU A 8 5.49 -27.81 0.02
CA GLU A 8 5.46 -27.44 -1.40
C GLU A 8 4.34 -26.44 -1.69
N ARG A 9 3.14 -26.65 -1.14
CA ARG A 9 2.03 -25.68 -1.28
C ARG A 9 2.40 -24.30 -0.74
N LYS A 10 3.05 -24.24 0.44
CA LYS A 10 3.54 -22.97 0.99
C LYS A 10 4.60 -22.32 0.07
N ALA A 11 5.50 -23.11 -0.50
CA ALA A 11 6.49 -22.59 -1.43
C ALA A 11 5.84 -22.04 -2.71
N ILE A 12 4.81 -22.71 -3.24
CA ILE A 12 4.07 -22.21 -4.41
C ILE A 12 3.39 -20.86 -4.08
N ALA A 13 2.70 -20.77 -2.95
CA ALA A 13 2.08 -19.50 -2.52
C ALA A 13 3.11 -18.36 -2.42
N ALA A 14 4.27 -18.61 -1.80
CA ALA A 14 5.33 -17.61 -1.69
C ALA A 14 5.89 -17.18 -3.06
N LEU A 15 5.96 -18.08 -4.05
CA LEU A 15 6.38 -17.72 -5.42
C LEU A 15 5.32 -16.84 -6.11
N GLU A 16 4.04 -17.09 -5.87
CA GLU A 16 2.94 -16.27 -6.37
C GLU A 16 2.97 -14.87 -5.76
N ASP A 17 3.21 -14.77 -4.45
CA ASP A 17 3.36 -13.49 -3.73
C ASP A 17 4.56 -12.69 -4.26
N ALA A 18 5.72 -13.34 -4.45
CA ALA A 18 6.89 -12.70 -5.06
C ALA A 18 6.63 -12.22 -6.50
N ALA A 19 5.90 -13.01 -7.30
CA ALA A 19 5.52 -12.63 -8.66
C ALA A 19 4.54 -11.45 -8.67
N ALA A 20 3.59 -11.40 -7.73
CA ALA A 20 2.66 -10.29 -7.56
C ALA A 20 3.41 -9.01 -7.15
N ALA A 21 4.31 -9.11 -6.17
CA ALA A 21 5.16 -7.99 -5.73
C ALA A 21 6.03 -7.44 -6.87
N ALA A 22 6.60 -8.33 -7.71
CA ALA A 22 7.36 -7.92 -8.89
C ALA A 22 6.52 -7.12 -9.90
N LYS A 23 5.28 -7.57 -10.17
CA LYS A 23 4.35 -6.85 -11.07
C LYS A 23 3.96 -5.49 -10.49
N PHE A 24 3.65 -5.43 -9.20
CA PHE A 24 3.30 -4.20 -8.51
C PHE A 24 4.44 -3.19 -8.54
N ALA A 25 5.65 -3.60 -8.15
CA ALA A 25 6.84 -2.75 -8.21
C ALA A 25 7.11 -2.24 -9.64
N LYS A 26 6.92 -3.09 -10.66
CA LYS A 26 7.05 -2.67 -12.07
C LYS A 26 5.99 -1.65 -12.47
N GLN A 27 4.73 -1.81 -12.04
CA GLN A 27 3.67 -0.83 -12.31
C GLN A 27 3.97 0.52 -11.63
N VAL A 28 4.34 0.52 -10.35
CA VAL A 28 4.73 1.74 -9.62
C VAL A 28 5.95 2.41 -10.26
N SER A 29 6.91 1.63 -10.77
CA SER A 29 8.08 2.19 -11.47
C SER A 29 7.75 2.98 -12.73
N LYS A 30 6.54 2.84 -13.30
CA LYS A 30 6.11 3.62 -14.48
C LYS A 30 5.64 5.02 -14.12
N THR A 31 5.16 5.23 -12.89
CA THR A 31 4.62 6.52 -12.44
C THR A 31 5.66 7.38 -11.72
N LEU A 32 6.74 6.76 -11.22
CA LEU A 32 7.80 7.46 -10.50
C LEU A 32 8.90 7.99 -11.42
N PRO A 33 9.50 9.15 -11.10
CA PRO A 33 10.58 9.71 -11.91
C PRO A 33 11.96 9.10 -11.59
N GLY A 34 12.78 8.94 -12.64
CA GLY A 34 14.23 8.78 -12.56
C GLY A 34 14.73 7.66 -11.63
N LYS A 35 15.57 8.06 -10.65
CA LYS A 35 16.31 7.13 -9.77
C LYS A 35 15.41 6.23 -8.92
N HIS A 36 14.18 6.65 -8.62
CA HIS A 36 13.23 5.82 -7.86
C HIS A 36 12.67 4.68 -8.71
N ALA A 37 12.32 4.97 -9.97
CA ALA A 37 11.87 3.95 -10.92
C ALA A 37 12.94 2.89 -11.18
N GLU A 38 14.21 3.29 -11.28
CA GLU A 38 15.34 2.36 -11.48
C GLU A 38 15.49 1.37 -10.32
N LYS A 39 15.43 1.86 -9.07
CA LYS A 39 15.48 1.00 -7.87
C LYS A 39 14.31 0.03 -7.79
N LEU A 40 13.11 0.47 -8.17
CA LEU A 40 11.94 -0.40 -8.22
C LEU A 40 12.04 -1.48 -9.31
N ARG A 41 12.64 -1.17 -10.46
CA ARG A 41 12.89 -2.16 -11.52
C ARG A 41 13.89 -3.21 -11.05
N ALA A 42 14.98 -2.80 -10.41
CA ALA A 42 15.95 -3.73 -9.83
C ALA A 42 15.31 -4.67 -8.79
N ALA A 43 14.49 -4.12 -7.88
CA ALA A 43 13.75 -4.93 -6.89
C ALA A 43 12.71 -5.85 -7.55
N ALA A 44 12.02 -5.38 -8.60
CA ALA A 44 11.09 -6.19 -9.37
C ALA A 44 11.78 -7.35 -10.10
N ASP A 45 12.97 -7.12 -10.66
CA ASP A 45 13.77 -8.15 -11.33
C ASP A 45 14.30 -9.19 -10.34
N GLU A 46 14.71 -8.78 -9.14
CA GLU A 46 15.08 -9.70 -8.05
C GLU A 46 13.88 -10.58 -7.61
N ALA A 47 12.71 -9.98 -7.39
CA ALA A 47 11.49 -10.71 -7.04
C ALA A 47 11.04 -11.66 -8.17
N LYS A 48 11.14 -11.24 -9.44
CA LYS A 48 10.86 -12.09 -10.59
C LYS A 48 11.82 -13.28 -10.65
N GLY A 49 13.12 -13.05 -10.45
CA GLY A 49 14.13 -14.11 -10.42
C GLY A 49 13.95 -15.08 -9.24
N ALA A 50 13.39 -14.61 -8.12
CA ALA A 50 13.03 -15.46 -6.98
C ALA A 50 11.75 -16.27 -7.23
N ALA A 51 10.84 -15.79 -8.09
CA ALA A 51 9.63 -16.50 -8.50
C ALA A 51 9.90 -17.58 -9.57
N ASP A 52 10.95 -17.42 -10.38
CA ASP A 52 11.32 -18.37 -11.44
C ASP A 52 12.16 -19.54 -10.91
N VAL A 53 11.48 -20.47 -10.22
CA VAL A 53 12.13 -21.62 -9.57
C VAL A 53 11.70 -22.93 -10.21
N SER A 54 12.67 -23.77 -10.55
CA SER A 54 12.39 -25.08 -11.15
C SER A 54 11.55 -25.98 -10.21
N LYS A 55 10.67 -26.79 -10.82
CA LYS A 55 9.87 -27.81 -10.12
C LYS A 55 10.71 -28.78 -9.28
N LYS A 56 11.96 -29.04 -9.69
CA LYS A 56 12.91 -29.88 -8.95
C LYS A 56 13.36 -29.21 -7.65
N ALA A 57 13.63 -27.91 -7.66
CA ALA A 57 13.99 -27.15 -6.46
C ALA A 57 12.81 -27.03 -5.48
N LEU A 58 11.59 -26.86 -5.98
CA LEU A 58 10.36 -26.90 -5.17
C LEU A 58 10.19 -28.22 -4.41
N ARG A 59 10.42 -29.34 -5.09
CA ARG A 59 10.34 -30.68 -4.49
C ARG A 59 11.46 -30.96 -3.49
N LYS A 60 12.71 -30.63 -3.83
CA LYS A 60 13.89 -30.94 -3.00
C LYS A 60 14.07 -29.99 -1.82
N HIS A 61 13.78 -28.70 -2.00
CA HIS A 61 14.12 -27.66 -1.04
C HIS A 61 12.99 -26.64 -0.82
N PRO A 62 11.75 -27.07 -0.50
CA PRO A 62 10.60 -26.16 -0.41
C PRO A 62 10.85 -25.03 0.60
N LYS A 63 11.50 -25.31 1.74
CA LYS A 63 11.82 -24.29 2.75
C LYS A 63 12.77 -23.19 2.24
N LYS A 64 13.79 -23.55 1.46
CA LYS A 64 14.75 -22.58 0.91
C LYS A 64 14.06 -21.71 -0.15
N VAL A 65 13.19 -22.32 -0.97
CA VAL A 65 12.40 -21.60 -1.97
C VAL A 65 11.45 -20.61 -1.30
N THR A 66 10.68 -21.04 -0.30
CA THR A 66 9.80 -20.15 0.48
C THR A 66 10.57 -18.96 1.05
N ARG A 67 11.67 -19.19 1.78
CA ARG A 67 12.45 -18.10 2.39
C ARG A 67 13.02 -17.11 1.36
N ARG A 68 13.46 -17.61 0.19
CA ARG A 68 13.98 -16.74 -0.88
C ARG A 68 12.87 -15.90 -1.51
N ALA A 69 11.72 -16.52 -1.77
CA ALA A 69 10.57 -15.84 -2.34
C ALA A 69 10.00 -14.79 -1.38
N ASP A 70 9.79 -15.14 -0.11
CA ASP A 70 9.34 -14.21 0.94
C ASP A 70 10.27 -12.99 1.04
N ARG A 71 11.59 -13.22 1.15
CA ARG A 71 12.59 -12.13 1.25
C ARG A 71 12.55 -11.21 0.03
N ALA A 72 12.38 -11.75 -1.17
CA ALA A 72 12.34 -10.97 -2.39
C ALA A 72 11.02 -10.19 -2.54
N ALA A 73 9.90 -10.77 -2.09
CA ALA A 73 8.61 -10.09 -2.00
C ALA A 73 8.69 -8.90 -1.02
N ASP A 74 9.19 -9.14 0.20
CA ASP A 74 9.36 -8.10 1.23
C ASP A 74 10.29 -6.97 0.73
N ALA A 75 11.41 -7.31 0.09
CA ALA A 75 12.34 -6.32 -0.47
C ALA A 75 11.67 -5.45 -1.54
N ALA A 76 10.84 -6.03 -2.40
CA ALA A 76 10.08 -5.29 -3.41
C ALA A 76 9.03 -4.36 -2.77
N LEU A 77 8.30 -4.83 -1.75
CA LEU A 77 7.30 -4.02 -1.04
C LEU A 77 7.95 -2.84 -0.28
N VAL A 78 9.00 -3.09 0.49
CA VAL A 78 9.76 -2.03 1.20
C VAL A 78 10.36 -1.02 0.22
N ALA A 79 10.84 -1.48 -0.94
CA ALA A 79 11.31 -0.57 -1.98
C ALA A 79 10.18 0.32 -2.52
N THR A 80 8.99 -0.23 -2.74
CA THR A 80 7.81 0.55 -3.18
C THR A 80 7.36 1.56 -2.15
N GLU A 81 7.25 1.18 -0.88
CA GLU A 81 6.86 2.06 0.23
C GLU A 81 7.84 3.22 0.37
N SER A 82 9.15 2.93 0.46
CA SER A 82 10.17 3.97 0.58
C SER A 82 10.25 4.91 -0.63
N ALA A 83 9.86 4.45 -1.83
CA ALA A 83 9.78 5.29 -3.01
C ALA A 83 8.56 6.22 -2.97
N LEU A 84 7.40 5.72 -2.54
CA LEU A 84 6.19 6.50 -2.36
C LEU A 84 6.33 7.55 -1.25
N GLU A 85 6.90 7.19 -0.10
CA GLU A 85 7.16 8.12 1.00
C GLU A 85 8.07 9.28 0.57
N ARG A 86 9.09 9.00 -0.24
CA ARG A 86 10.00 10.05 -0.75
C ARG A 86 9.29 11.02 -1.68
N GLU A 87 8.43 10.53 -2.56
CA GLU A 87 7.65 11.42 -3.44
C GLU A 87 6.56 12.17 -2.67
N GLN A 88 5.90 11.56 -1.70
CA GLN A 88 4.96 12.25 -0.80
C GLN A 88 5.64 13.37 -0.02
N LYS A 89 6.80 13.10 0.59
CA LYS A 89 7.59 14.11 1.31
C LYS A 89 8.05 15.25 0.40
N LYS A 90 8.40 14.94 -0.85
CA LYS A 90 8.80 15.94 -1.85
C LYS A 90 7.61 16.77 -2.34
N ALA A 91 6.45 16.14 -2.52
CA ALA A 91 5.20 16.83 -2.84
C ALA A 91 4.79 17.77 -1.70
N ALA A 92 4.85 17.31 -0.44
CA ALA A 92 4.57 18.13 0.73
C ALA A 92 5.51 19.35 0.83
N ARG A 93 6.83 19.16 0.65
CA ARG A 93 7.80 20.28 0.62
C ARG A 93 7.54 21.27 -0.51
N ARG A 94 7.08 20.80 -1.67
CA ARG A 94 6.71 21.68 -2.80
C ARG A 94 5.43 22.47 -2.48
N ALA A 95 4.44 21.84 -1.86
CA ALA A 95 3.21 22.48 -1.43
C ALA A 95 3.48 23.56 -0.36
N GLU A 96 4.28 23.24 0.65
CA GLU A 96 4.69 24.19 1.70
C GLU A 96 5.43 25.41 1.11
N LYS A 97 6.37 25.18 0.18
CA LYS A 97 7.08 26.26 -0.51
C LYS A 97 6.15 27.11 -1.39
N ALA A 98 5.15 26.49 -2.02
CA ALA A 98 4.16 27.22 -2.82
C ALA A 98 3.25 28.08 -1.93
N ALA A 99 2.78 27.54 -0.81
CA ALA A 99 1.99 28.28 0.18
C ALA A 99 2.78 29.48 0.75
N ALA A 100 4.05 29.26 1.14
CA ALA A 100 4.90 30.34 1.63
C ALA A 100 5.13 31.48 0.60
N ARG A 101 5.18 31.14 -0.70
CA ARG A 101 5.27 32.15 -1.77
C ARG A 101 3.97 32.92 -1.93
N GLN A 102 2.83 32.23 -1.92
CA GLN A 102 1.51 32.87 -1.99
C GLN A 102 1.27 33.80 -0.79
N ASP A 103 1.68 33.41 0.41
CA ASP A 103 1.58 34.25 1.60
C ASP A 103 2.47 35.49 1.51
N ALA A 104 3.69 35.34 0.99
CA ALA A 104 4.59 36.48 0.75
C ALA A 104 4.00 37.45 -0.29
N GLU A 105 3.41 36.94 -1.37
CA GLU A 105 2.74 37.74 -2.40
C GLU A 105 1.50 38.46 -1.86
N ARG A 106 0.65 37.78 -1.07
CA ARG A 106 -0.51 38.41 -0.42
C ARG A 106 -0.09 39.50 0.56
N ARG A 107 0.98 39.29 1.34
CA ARG A 107 1.54 40.31 2.24
C ARG A 107 2.12 41.50 1.46
N ALA A 108 2.78 41.26 0.33
CA ALA A 108 3.28 42.33 -0.54
C ALA A 108 2.12 43.14 -1.16
N ALA A 109 1.08 42.47 -1.65
CA ALA A 109 -0.11 43.11 -2.20
C ALA A 109 -0.88 43.94 -1.15
N GLY A 110 -1.06 43.40 0.07
CA GLY A 110 -1.71 44.12 1.17
C GLY A 110 -0.96 45.38 1.60
N LYS A 111 0.38 45.36 1.59
CA LYS A 111 1.20 46.55 1.86
C LYS A 111 1.05 47.61 0.75
N ALA A 112 0.96 47.18 -0.51
CA ALA A 112 0.76 48.08 -1.64
C ALA A 112 -0.64 48.74 -1.61
N ALA A 113 -1.68 48.01 -1.21
CA ALA A 113 -3.03 48.54 -1.07
C ALA A 113 -3.14 49.60 0.04
N ARG A 114 -2.62 49.31 1.25
CA ARG A 114 -2.66 50.26 2.39
C ARG A 114 -1.95 51.59 2.11
N LYS A 115 -0.92 51.60 1.26
CA LYS A 115 -0.21 52.84 0.88
C LYS A 115 -1.06 53.76 0.00
N LYS A 116 -2.07 53.24 -0.71
CA LYS A 116 -2.94 54.04 -1.59
C LYS A 116 -4.15 54.65 -0.87
N GLU A 117 -4.64 54.01 0.19
CA GLU A 117 -5.80 54.50 0.95
C GLU A 117 -5.44 55.48 2.08
N GLY A 118 -4.18 55.49 2.55
CA GLY A 118 -3.71 56.42 3.59
C GLY A 118 -3.59 57.90 3.19
N THR A 119 -4.04 58.30 1.99
CA THR A 119 -4.11 59.72 1.55
C THR A 119 -5.57 60.19 1.41
N THR A 120 -6.45 59.55 2.17
CA THR A 120 -7.71 60.04 2.75
C THR A 120 -7.61 61.15 3.81
N PRO A 121 -7.63 62.48 3.57
CA PRO A 121 -7.65 63.44 4.68
C PRO A 121 -8.95 63.29 5.49
N SER A 122 -8.81 63.07 6.79
CA SER A 122 -9.89 62.94 7.78
C SER A 122 -10.96 64.04 7.63
N LEU A 123 -12.18 63.65 7.25
CA LEU A 123 -13.37 64.29 7.80
C LEU A 123 -13.78 63.51 9.05
N LYS A 124 -13.70 64.21 10.18
CA LYS A 124 -14.31 63.81 11.45
C LYS A 124 -15.82 63.91 11.30
N GLU A 125 -16.54 62.81 11.42
CA GLU A 125 -17.92 62.85 11.91
C GLU A 125 -18.12 61.73 12.93
N ASP A 126 -18.37 62.18 14.16
CA ASP A 126 -19.07 61.47 15.21
C ASP A 126 -20.37 60.84 14.67
N LEU A 127 -20.67 59.59 15.08
CA LEU A 127 -21.85 59.24 15.89
C LEU A 127 -22.26 57.77 15.78
N SER A 128 -22.62 57.25 16.95
CA SER A 128 -23.69 56.27 17.22
C SER A 128 -23.44 54.78 16.97
N THR A 129 -23.03 54.12 18.05
CA THR A 129 -23.82 53.09 18.75
C THR A 129 -25.02 52.52 17.99
N THR A 130 -24.92 51.30 17.48
CA THR A 130 -26.06 50.38 17.40
C THR A 130 -25.54 48.95 17.51
N ASP A 131 -25.91 48.35 18.63
CA ASP A 131 -25.78 46.95 18.99
C ASP A 131 -26.85 46.13 18.24
N PRO A 132 -26.50 45.05 17.52
CA PRO A 132 -27.45 43.95 17.36
C PRO A 132 -26.85 42.61 17.79
N SER A 133 -27.28 42.20 18.99
CA SER A 133 -27.75 40.86 19.37
C SER A 133 -27.79 39.77 18.27
N PRO A 134 -27.24 38.57 18.51
CA PRO A 134 -27.13 37.48 17.53
C PRO A 134 -28.43 36.68 17.41
N ALA A 135 -29.07 36.72 16.23
CA ALA A 135 -30.12 35.77 15.85
C ALA A 135 -29.49 34.56 15.13
N ALA A 136 -29.76 33.37 15.66
CA ALA A 136 -29.40 32.09 15.08
C ALA A 136 -30.08 31.86 13.71
N PRO A 137 -29.38 31.31 12.70
CA PRO A 137 -30.03 30.68 11.57
C PRO A 137 -30.20 29.18 11.85
N ALA A 138 -31.44 28.78 12.12
CA ALA A 138 -31.90 27.43 11.87
C ALA A 138 -31.90 27.19 10.36
N THR A 139 -31.14 26.21 9.88
CA THR A 139 -31.27 25.66 8.52
C THR A 139 -31.60 24.17 8.61
N THR A 140 -32.85 23.90 8.97
CA THR A 140 -33.61 22.75 8.48
C THR A 140 -33.89 22.96 6.99
N GLY A 141 -33.18 22.22 6.15
CA GLY A 141 -33.30 22.26 4.69
C GLY A 141 -33.09 20.86 4.12
N SER A 142 -34.08 20.02 4.40
CA SER A 142 -34.32 18.73 3.76
C SER A 142 -34.61 18.94 2.28
N GLU A 143 -33.61 18.77 1.41
CA GLU A 143 -33.83 18.41 0.01
C GLU A 143 -32.85 17.30 -0.34
N GLY A 144 -33.39 16.09 -0.47
CA GLY A 144 -32.64 14.93 -0.89
C GLY A 144 -32.16 15.11 -2.33
N PRO A 145 -30.98 14.61 -2.69
CA PRO A 145 -30.74 14.27 -4.07
C PRO A 145 -31.66 13.08 -4.37
N ALA A 146 -32.71 13.34 -5.17
CA ALA A 146 -33.26 12.35 -6.06
C ALA A 146 -32.07 11.74 -6.81
N LEU A 147 -31.64 10.55 -6.38
CA LEU A 147 -30.80 9.70 -7.20
C LEU A 147 -31.72 9.15 -8.28
N ASP A 148 -31.75 9.94 -9.33
CA ASP A 148 -32.15 9.59 -10.68
C ASP A 148 -31.73 8.15 -10.99
N GLU A 149 -32.76 7.41 -11.32
CA GLU A 149 -32.82 6.09 -11.88
C GLU A 149 -32.03 6.08 -13.21
N MET A 150 -30.73 5.82 -13.15
CA MET A 150 -29.96 5.34 -14.31
C MET A 150 -29.71 3.83 -14.18
N THR A 151 -30.79 3.07 -14.23
CA THR A 151 -30.79 1.83 -15.01
C THR A 151 -30.62 2.21 -16.47
N ASP A 152 -29.39 2.15 -16.99
CA ASP A 152 -29.23 1.89 -18.42
C ASP A 152 -28.42 0.61 -18.63
N LEU A 153 -29.16 -0.37 -19.14
CA LEU A 153 -28.69 -1.63 -19.67
C LEU A 153 -27.83 -1.35 -20.91
N ALA A 154 -26.55 -1.06 -20.73
CA ALA A 154 -25.58 -1.20 -21.82
C ALA A 154 -25.16 -2.68 -21.92
N ALA A 155 -25.87 -3.38 -22.81
CA ALA A 155 -25.58 -4.74 -23.24
C ALA A 155 -24.10 -4.94 -23.67
N PRO A 156 -23.60 -6.19 -23.58
CA PRO A 156 -22.22 -6.55 -23.93
C PRO A 156 -22.02 -6.54 -25.46
N GLY A 157 -21.62 -5.39 -26.00
CA GLY A 157 -20.77 -5.36 -27.20
C GLY A 157 -19.31 -5.55 -26.76
N GLU A 158 -18.42 -6.17 -27.50
CA GLU A 158 -18.48 -6.77 -28.81
C GLU A 158 -17.19 -7.59 -28.90
N LEU A 159 -17.31 -8.78 -29.50
CA LEU A 159 -16.20 -9.66 -29.84
C LEU A 159 -15.22 -8.90 -30.74
N VAL A 160 -14.07 -8.50 -30.19
CA VAL A 160 -12.86 -8.33 -31.00
C VAL A 160 -12.00 -9.58 -30.82
N GLU A 161 -12.29 -10.55 -31.68
CA GLU A 161 -11.31 -11.53 -32.14
C GLU A 161 -10.13 -10.77 -32.75
N ALA A 162 -9.12 -10.48 -31.93
CA ALA A 162 -7.79 -10.22 -32.46
C ALA A 162 -7.18 -11.56 -32.89
N VAL A 163 -7.55 -11.98 -34.11
CA VAL A 163 -6.76 -12.88 -34.94
C VAL A 163 -5.38 -12.25 -35.08
N VAL A 164 -4.46 -12.66 -34.22
CA VAL A 164 -3.03 -12.48 -34.46
C VAL A 164 -2.56 -13.73 -35.21
N GLU A 165 -2.72 -13.62 -36.52
CA GLU A 165 -2.07 -14.43 -37.53
C GLU A 165 -0.55 -14.21 -37.41
N ILE A 166 0.13 -15.20 -36.83
CA ILE A 166 1.59 -15.35 -36.92
C ILE A 166 1.86 -16.81 -37.29
N GLU A 167 1.86 -17.07 -38.58
CA GLU A 167 2.66 -18.12 -39.23
C GLU A 167 3.86 -17.47 -39.94
N PRO A 168 4.92 -18.20 -40.35
CA PRO A 168 5.40 -19.51 -39.89
C PRO A 168 6.91 -19.47 -39.53
N ALA A 169 7.40 -20.65 -39.15
CA ALA A 169 8.79 -21.01 -38.90
C ALA A 169 9.79 -20.50 -39.94
N ASP A 170 10.97 -20.05 -39.48
CA ASP A 170 12.20 -20.22 -40.26
C ASP A 170 13.44 -20.52 -39.40
N ALA A 171 14.06 -21.62 -39.78
CA ALA A 171 15.40 -22.18 -39.62
C ALA A 171 16.28 -22.03 -38.35
N PRO A 172 17.02 -23.13 -38.01
CA PRO A 172 18.04 -23.17 -36.97
C PRO A 172 19.40 -22.63 -37.47
N GLY A 173 20.03 -21.74 -36.69
CA GLY A 173 21.40 -21.26 -36.91
C GLY A 173 22.42 -21.95 -35.98
N PRO A 174 23.65 -22.23 -36.44
CA PRO A 174 24.56 -23.21 -35.88
C PRO A 174 25.35 -22.69 -34.67
N GLY A 175 25.71 -23.61 -33.77
CA GLY A 175 26.46 -23.30 -32.55
C GLY A 175 27.91 -22.88 -32.80
N PRO A 176 28.51 -22.13 -31.86
CA PRO A 176 29.95 -22.03 -31.74
C PRO A 176 30.51 -23.16 -30.86
N ALA A 177 31.37 -23.94 -31.52
CA ALA A 177 32.53 -24.68 -31.03
C ALA A 177 32.87 -24.58 -29.53
N ASP A 178 32.84 -25.76 -28.91
CA ASP A 178 33.95 -26.40 -28.21
C ASP A 178 35.25 -25.57 -28.06
N ALA A 179 35.63 -25.29 -26.81
CA ALA A 179 37.04 -25.27 -26.39
C ALA A 179 37.16 -25.58 -24.88
N PRO A 180 38.26 -26.24 -24.46
CA PRO A 180 38.32 -27.08 -23.27
C PRO A 180 39.01 -26.40 -22.08
N GLY A 181 38.77 -26.91 -20.86
CA GLY A 181 39.65 -26.66 -19.72
C GLY A 181 39.12 -27.13 -18.36
N PRO A 182 39.50 -28.34 -17.89
CA PRO A 182 39.25 -28.77 -16.52
C PRO A 182 40.30 -28.18 -15.56
N GLY A 183 39.95 -27.08 -14.89
CA GLY A 183 40.71 -26.55 -13.76
C GLY A 183 40.43 -27.35 -12.49
N ARG A 184 41.14 -28.46 -12.29
CA ARG A 184 41.38 -29.04 -10.96
C ARG A 184 42.30 -28.08 -10.18
N GLY A 185 41.75 -27.37 -9.20
CA GLY A 185 42.49 -26.86 -8.04
C GLY A 185 41.73 -27.38 -6.82
N ASP A 186 42.15 -28.51 -6.26
CA ASP A 186 43.09 -28.58 -5.14
C ASP A 186 42.60 -27.77 -3.93
N SER A 187 42.09 -28.53 -2.97
CA SER A 187 41.67 -28.15 -1.63
C SER A 187 42.80 -27.43 -0.88
N PRO A 188 42.45 -26.60 0.11
CA PRO A 188 42.77 -27.08 1.44
C PRO A 188 41.59 -27.05 2.42
N ASP A 189 41.70 -27.96 3.38
CA ASP A 189 40.84 -28.23 4.52
C ASP A 189 40.29 -27.00 5.28
N PRO A 190 39.08 -27.10 5.85
CA PRO A 190 38.57 -26.15 6.82
C PRO A 190 39.19 -26.42 8.20
N GLU A 191 40.08 -25.54 8.66
CA GLU A 191 40.43 -25.47 10.08
C GLU A 191 39.21 -25.08 10.91
N VAL A 192 38.98 -25.92 11.91
CA VAL A 192 37.98 -25.82 12.96
C VAL A 192 38.35 -24.67 13.89
N ALA A 193 37.56 -23.59 13.88
CA ALA A 193 37.63 -22.57 14.92
C ALA A 193 36.21 -22.27 15.44
N ASP A 194 35.93 -22.98 16.51
CA ASP A 194 35.37 -22.52 17.77
C ASP A 194 34.01 -21.80 17.79
N SER A 195 33.13 -22.38 18.59
CA SER A 195 31.76 -21.96 18.80
C SER A 195 31.68 -21.01 19.99
N PRO A 196 31.30 -19.73 19.83
CA PRO A 196 30.81 -18.96 20.94
C PRO A 196 29.33 -19.30 21.18
N ALA A 197 29.06 -19.79 22.38
CA ALA A 197 27.74 -20.07 22.92
C ALA A 197 26.81 -18.82 22.87
N PRO A 198 25.49 -18.99 22.64
CA PRO A 198 24.56 -17.90 22.86
C PRO A 198 24.25 -17.76 24.36
N ASP A 199 24.77 -16.71 24.97
CA ASP A 199 24.34 -16.25 26.29
C ASP A 199 22.84 -15.92 26.28
N ARG A 200 22.14 -16.61 27.16
CA ARG A 200 20.76 -16.34 27.56
C ARG A 200 20.74 -15.16 28.52
N ALA A 201 20.28 -14.00 28.07
CA ALA A 201 19.68 -12.99 28.95
C ALA A 201 18.90 -11.94 28.13
N GLY A 202 17.60 -12.18 27.95
CA GLY A 202 16.59 -11.12 27.78
C GLY A 202 15.44 -11.55 28.67
N ASP A 203 15.22 -10.97 29.84
CA ASP A 203 14.78 -9.58 30.05
C ASP A 203 13.63 -9.23 29.09
N SER A 204 12.45 -9.76 29.44
CA SER A 204 11.18 -9.46 28.80
C SER A 204 10.36 -8.63 29.78
N ALA A 205 10.71 -7.36 29.88
CA ALA A 205 9.97 -6.37 30.65
C ALA A 205 9.71 -5.12 29.80
N PHE A 206 8.99 -5.24 28.69
CA PHE A 206 8.31 -4.10 28.06
C PHE A 206 7.04 -4.57 27.36
N GLY A 207 5.94 -4.56 28.09
CA GLY A 207 4.61 -4.63 27.51
C GLY A 207 4.31 -3.31 26.76
N PRO A 208 3.70 -3.34 25.58
CA PRO A 208 3.23 -2.11 24.94
C PRO A 208 2.08 -1.55 25.75
N ALA A 209 2.30 -0.34 26.28
CA ALA A 209 1.25 0.53 26.77
C ALA A 209 0.20 0.70 25.68
N ALA A 210 -1.00 0.21 25.96
CA ALA A 210 -2.19 0.52 25.18
C ALA A 210 -2.46 2.02 25.33
N ASP A 211 -2.39 2.72 24.21
CA ASP A 211 -2.84 4.08 24.05
C ASP A 211 -4.36 4.09 24.29
N GLU A 212 -4.76 4.57 25.48
CA GLU A 212 -6.11 5.01 25.77
C GLU A 212 -6.33 6.40 25.16
N ALA A 213 -7.11 6.49 24.09
CA ALA A 213 -7.75 7.73 23.69
C ALA A 213 -9.01 7.45 22.86
N GLY A 214 -10.19 7.70 23.43
CA GLY A 214 -11.45 7.81 22.71
C GLY A 214 -12.55 6.82 23.11
N GLN A 215 -12.84 6.69 24.41
CA GLN A 215 -14.09 6.09 24.87
C GLN A 215 -15.18 7.16 24.77
N ASP A 216 -15.97 7.16 23.69
CA ASP A 216 -17.36 7.66 23.65
C ASP A 216 -18.07 7.44 22.28
N GLU A 217 -17.56 6.58 21.39
CA GLU A 217 -18.26 6.21 20.14
C GLU A 217 -18.22 4.70 19.82
N PRO A 218 -18.40 3.75 20.77
CA PRO A 218 -18.30 2.33 20.49
C PRO A 218 -19.38 1.84 19.50
N SER A 219 -20.54 2.50 19.47
CA SER A 219 -21.65 2.17 18.57
C SER A 219 -21.35 2.52 17.12
N LEU A 220 -20.84 3.74 16.84
CA LEU A 220 -20.50 4.16 15.47
C LEU A 220 -19.37 3.30 14.87
N ALA A 221 -18.45 2.82 15.70
CA ALA A 221 -17.40 1.91 15.25
C ALA A 221 -17.96 0.57 14.76
N LEU A 222 -19.02 0.03 15.37
CA LEU A 222 -19.62 -1.25 14.97
C LEU A 222 -20.37 -1.15 13.65
N ASP A 223 -20.99 0.00 13.35
CA ASP A 223 -21.71 0.24 12.10
C ASP A 223 -20.78 0.23 10.86
N THR A 224 -19.53 0.65 11.03
CA THR A 224 -18.53 0.63 9.94
C THR A 224 -18.01 -0.78 9.62
N LEU A 225 -18.16 -1.74 10.54
CA LEU A 225 -17.67 -3.09 10.35
C LEU A 225 -18.53 -3.89 9.36
N THR A 226 -17.86 -4.75 8.60
CA THR A 226 -18.55 -5.71 7.74
C THR A 226 -19.19 -6.83 8.57
N VAL A 227 -20.20 -7.50 8.02
CA VAL A 227 -20.87 -8.64 8.68
C VAL A 227 -19.88 -9.74 9.08
N ALA A 228 -18.83 -9.96 8.27
CA ALA A 228 -17.80 -10.95 8.58
C ALA A 228 -16.99 -10.56 9.84
N ALA A 229 -16.53 -9.30 9.93
CA ALA A 229 -15.79 -8.79 11.08
C ALA A 229 -16.65 -8.82 12.37
N LEU A 230 -17.94 -8.48 12.27
CA LEU A 230 -18.87 -8.58 13.40
C LEU A 230 -19.03 -10.03 13.89
N ARG A 231 -19.14 -11.01 12.97
CA ARG A 231 -19.23 -12.44 13.34
C ARG A 231 -17.94 -12.96 13.97
N GLU A 232 -16.78 -12.52 13.49
CA GLU A 232 -15.49 -12.88 14.08
C GLU A 232 -15.36 -12.33 15.50
N ARG A 233 -15.80 -11.08 15.72
CA ARG A 233 -15.86 -10.48 17.05
C ARG A 233 -16.83 -11.22 17.98
N ALA A 234 -18.04 -11.55 17.52
CA ALA A 234 -19.00 -12.36 18.28
C ALA A 234 -18.43 -13.75 18.64
N LYS A 235 -17.68 -14.38 17.73
CA LYS A 235 -16.96 -15.64 17.97
C LYS A 235 -15.88 -15.48 19.03
N SER A 236 -15.11 -14.39 19.00
CA SER A 236 -14.05 -14.12 19.98
C SER A 236 -14.60 -13.89 21.39
N GLN A 237 -15.82 -13.37 21.51
CA GLN A 237 -16.55 -13.24 22.78
C GLN A 237 -17.27 -14.53 23.20
N GLY A 238 -17.14 -15.63 22.45
CA GLY A 238 -17.76 -16.91 22.78
C GLY A 238 -19.29 -16.94 22.62
N ARG A 239 -19.89 -15.99 21.90
CA ARG A 239 -21.33 -15.98 21.62
C ARG A 239 -21.65 -17.10 20.61
N ALA A 240 -22.76 -17.80 20.78
CA ALA A 240 -23.26 -18.81 19.83
C ALA A 240 -24.47 -18.28 19.05
N GLY A 241 -24.81 -18.88 17.90
CA GLY A 241 -25.99 -18.51 17.11
C GLY A 241 -25.86 -17.26 16.22
N TYR A 242 -24.73 -16.55 16.25
CA TYR A 242 -24.48 -15.33 15.46
C TYR A 242 -24.52 -15.53 13.93
N SER A 243 -24.41 -16.76 13.42
CA SER A 243 -24.35 -17.03 11.97
C SER A 243 -25.66 -16.74 11.24
N ARG A 244 -26.80 -16.72 11.95
CA ARG A 244 -28.12 -16.44 11.36
C ARG A 244 -28.58 -15.00 11.55
N LEU A 245 -27.79 -14.20 12.27
CA LEU A 245 -28.14 -12.81 12.58
C LEU A 245 -27.79 -11.90 11.40
N THR A 246 -28.65 -10.90 11.20
CA THR A 246 -28.42 -9.79 10.25
C THR A 246 -27.40 -8.79 10.81
N LYS A 247 -26.91 -7.84 9.99
CA LYS A 247 -25.91 -6.86 10.44
C LYS A 247 -26.38 -6.07 11.67
N ALA A 248 -27.61 -5.56 11.64
CA ALA A 248 -28.20 -4.83 12.76
C ALA A 248 -28.28 -5.69 14.03
N GLN A 249 -28.76 -6.92 13.92
CA GLN A 249 -28.83 -7.86 15.06
C GLN A 249 -27.45 -8.23 15.63
N LEU A 250 -26.41 -8.25 14.79
CA LEU A 250 -25.04 -8.45 15.24
C LEU A 250 -24.49 -7.24 15.98
N ILE A 251 -24.88 -6.02 15.58
CA ILE A 251 -24.51 -4.79 16.27
C ILE A 251 -25.20 -4.73 17.63
N ASP A 252 -26.52 -4.97 17.68
CA ASP A 252 -27.30 -5.01 18.93
C ASP A 252 -26.78 -6.07 19.92
N LEU A 253 -26.23 -7.19 19.42
CA LEU A 253 -25.66 -8.25 20.24
C LEU A 253 -24.26 -7.90 20.79
N LEU A 254 -23.55 -6.98 20.13
CA LEU A 254 -22.17 -6.58 20.45
C LEU A 254 -22.06 -5.22 21.13
N SER A 255 -23.13 -4.42 21.13
CA SER A 255 -23.27 -3.16 21.86
C SER A 255 -23.41 -3.35 23.36
#